data_AF-A0A1H9XRZ5-F1
#
_entry.id   AF-A0A1H9XRZ5-F1
#
_cell.length_a   1.000
_cell.length_b   1.000
_cell.length_c   1.000
_cell.angle_alpha   90.00
_cell.angle_beta   90.00
_cell.angle_gamma   90.00
#
_symmetry.space_group_name_H-M   'P 1'
#
loop_
_entity.id
_entity.type
_entity.pdbx_description
1 polymer ?
#
loop_
_entity_poly.entity_id
_entity_poly.type
_entity_poly.pdbx_seq_one_letter_code
_entity_poly.pdbx_strand_id
1 'polypeptide(L)'
;MFRYRRRALASARALEQAVDSQLACVTRLPDEARRRSADHLAELITLAQAYRAYARGWISYRELENRGRIATARLSHLRSPHPAAAHLTERD
;
A
#
# COMPACT_ATOMS: atom_id res chain seq x y z
N MET A 1 5.85 26.84 -3.08
CA MET A 1 5.58 25.71 -3.99
C MET A 1 6.56 24.53 -3.85
N PHE A 2 7.89 24.74 -3.75
CA PHE A 2 8.88 23.64 -3.69
C PHE A 2 8.82 22.70 -2.47
N ARG A 3 8.33 23.16 -1.31
CA ARG A 3 8.23 22.32 -0.09
C ARG A 3 7.26 21.14 -0.27
N TYR A 4 6.15 21.34 -0.98
CA TYR A 4 5.18 20.27 -1.26
C TYR A 4 5.76 19.21 -2.22
N ARG A 5 6.56 19.64 -3.20
CA ARG A 5 7.23 18.75 -4.17
C ARG A 5 8.28 17.86 -3.49
N ARG A 6 9.12 18.44 -2.62
CA ARG A 6 10.09 17.67 -1.81
C ARG A 6 9.40 16.70 -0.85
N ARG A 7 8.31 17.13 -0.21
CA ARG A 7 7.55 16.28 0.71
C ARG A 7 6.88 15.11 -0.01
N ALA A 8 6.31 15.34 -1.20
CA ALA A 8 5.74 14.27 -2.02
C ALA A 8 6.79 13.24 -2.45
N LEU A 9 7.99 13.67 -2.86
CA LEU A 9 9.09 12.76 -3.18
C LEU A 9 9.56 11.96 -1.95
N ALA A 10 9.60 12.58 -0.77
CA ALA A 10 9.92 11.89 0.47
C ALA A 10 8.88 10.81 0.78
N SER A 11 7.58 11.11 0.63
CA SER A 11 6.51 10.13 0.80
C SER A 11 6.60 8.98 -0.19
N ALA A 12 6.87 9.27 -1.47
CA ALA A 12 7.06 8.23 -2.49
C ALA A 12 8.22 7.28 -2.13
N ARG A 13 9.36 7.84 -1.70
CA ARG A 13 10.52 7.04 -1.27
C ARG A 13 10.25 6.19 -0.03
N ALA A 14 9.52 6.73 0.94
CA ALA A 14 9.17 5.99 2.14
C ALA A 14 8.28 4.78 1.81
N LEU A 15 7.32 4.96 0.89
CA LEU A 15 6.46 3.87 0.42
C LEU A 15 7.26 2.80 -0.34
N GLU A 16 8.19 3.20 -1.21
CA GLU A 16 9.07 2.28 -1.93
C GLU A 16 9.96 1.47 -0.99
N GLN A 17 10.57 2.11 0.01
CA GLN A 17 11.38 1.40 1.02
C GLN A 17 10.55 0.42 1.84
N ALA A 18 9.31 0.77 2.19
CA ALA A 18 8.41 -0.14 2.88
C ALA A 18 8.06 -1.35 2.00
N VAL A 19 7.83 -1.14 0.71
CA VAL A 19 7.58 -2.21 -0.26
C VAL A 19 8.80 -3.13 -0.38
N ASP A 20 10.00 -2.58 -0.56
CA ASP A 20 11.23 -3.36 -0.69
C ASP A 20 11.47 -4.23 0.55
N SER A 21 11.23 -3.67 1.74
CA SER A 21 11.38 -4.39 3.00
C SER A 21 10.38 -5.55 3.14
N GLN A 22 9.14 -5.34 2.71
CA GLN A 22 8.09 -6.36 2.79
C GLN A 22 8.21 -7.41 1.69
N LEU A 23 8.72 -7.05 0.50
CA LEU A 23 8.89 -7.96 -0.64
C LEU A 23 9.75 -9.17 -0.26
N ALA A 24 10.82 -8.95 0.50
CA ALA A 24 11.69 -10.02 1.01
C ALA A 24 10.91 -11.04 1.86
N CYS A 25 9.93 -10.59 2.64
CA CYS A 25 9.07 -11.48 3.43
C CYS A 25 8.01 -12.19 2.57
N VAL A 26 7.45 -11.50 1.57
CA VAL A 26 6.38 -12.03 0.71
C VAL A 26 6.84 -13.21 -0.14
N THR A 27 8.10 -13.20 -0.60
CA THR A 27 8.67 -14.32 -1.38
C THR A 27 8.69 -15.65 -0.62
N ARG A 28 8.64 -15.63 0.72
CA ARG A 28 8.67 -16.81 1.59
C ARG A 28 7.28 -17.32 1.98
N LEU A 29 6.21 -16.65 1.55
CA LEU A 29 4.84 -16.99 1.93
C LEU A 29 4.21 -18.06 1.01
N PRO A 30 3.29 -18.90 1.54
CA PRO A 30 2.46 -19.79 0.73
C PRO A 30 1.61 -19.01 -0.28
N ASP A 31 1.27 -19.62 -1.42
CA ASP A 31 0.74 -18.93 -2.62
C ASP A 31 -0.43 -17.99 -2.36
N GLU A 32 -1.42 -18.38 -1.55
CA GLU A 32 -2.58 -17.53 -1.24
C GLU A 32 -2.22 -16.30 -0.40
N ALA A 33 -1.34 -16.48 0.59
CA ALA A 33 -0.85 -15.37 1.41
C ALA A 33 0.05 -14.44 0.58
N ARG A 34 0.86 -15.01 -0.31
CA ARG A 34 1.72 -14.27 -1.24
C ARG A 34 0.93 -13.44 -2.23
N ARG A 35 -0.19 -13.94 -2.78
CA ARG A 35 -1.09 -13.14 -3.64
C ARG A 35 -1.68 -11.94 -2.89
N ARG A 36 -2.26 -12.15 -1.70
CA ARG A 36 -2.81 -11.06 -0.88
C ARG A 36 -1.75 -10.02 -0.50
N SER A 37 -0.55 -10.46 -0.14
CA SER A 37 0.54 -9.55 0.14
C SER A 37 1.03 -8.83 -1.11
N ALA A 38 1.06 -9.47 -2.28
CA ALA A 38 1.39 -8.83 -3.55
C ALA A 38 0.38 -7.74 -3.92
N ASP A 39 -0.92 -7.98 -3.72
CA ASP A 39 -1.97 -6.98 -3.92
C ASP A 39 -1.78 -5.77 -2.99
N HIS A 40 -1.40 -6.02 -1.73
CA HIS A 40 -1.08 -4.96 -0.78
C HIS A 40 0.14 -4.12 -1.24
N LEU A 41 1.20 -4.77 -1.70
CA LEU A 41 2.39 -4.09 -2.22
C LEU A 41 2.09 -3.30 -3.50
N ALA A 42 1.24 -3.84 -4.38
CA ALA A 42 0.83 -3.16 -5.60
C ALA A 42 0.09 -1.83 -5.32
N GLU A 43 -0.78 -1.81 -4.30
CA GLU A 43 -1.46 -0.59 -3.86
C GLU A 43 -0.47 0.44 -3.27
N LEU A 44 0.53 0.00 -2.50
CA LEU A 44 1.58 0.88 -1.97
C LEU A 44 2.44 1.50 -3.09
N ILE A 45 2.83 0.71 -4.09
CA ILE A 45 3.56 1.21 -5.27
C ILE A 45 2.71 2.20 -6.05
N THR A 46 1.41 1.90 -6.25
CA THR A 46 0.49 2.80 -6.96
C THR A 46 0.40 4.16 -6.28
N LEU A 47 0.37 4.19 -4.95
CA LEU A 47 0.39 5.42 -4.18
C LEU A 47 1.74 6.15 -4.29
N ALA A 48 2.87 5.44 -4.26
CA ALA A 48 4.19 6.03 -4.44
C ALA A 48 4.32 6.71 -5.83
N GLN A 49 3.80 6.06 -6.88
CA GLN A 49 3.78 6.61 -8.23
C GLN A 49 2.88 7.84 -8.34
N ALA A 50 1.73 7.88 -7.63
CA ALA A 50 0.89 9.07 -7.56
C ALA A 50 1.63 10.26 -6.92
N TYR A 51 2.34 10.02 -5.82
CA TYR A 51 3.19 11.05 -5.19
C TYR A 51 4.29 11.56 -6.14
N ARG A 52 4.92 10.68 -6.93
CA ARG A 52 5.88 11.08 -7.97
C ARG A 52 5.24 11.88 -9.09
N ALA A 53 4.07 11.46 -9.57
CA ALA A 53 3.32 12.19 -10.60
C ALA A 53 2.96 13.61 -10.13
N TYR A 54 2.49 13.75 -8.89
CA TYR A 54 2.25 15.07 -8.28
C TYR A 54 3.55 15.87 -8.15
N ALA A 55 4.62 15.22 -7.68
CA ALA A 55 5.92 15.84 -7.60
C ALA A 55 6.53 16.19 -8.96
N ARG A 56 6.05 15.64 -10.08
CA ARG A 56 6.44 16.06 -11.43
C ARG A 56 5.56 17.18 -11.97
N GLY A 57 4.38 17.38 -11.37
CA GLY A 57 3.34 18.30 -11.83
C GLY A 57 2.38 17.66 -12.84
N TRP A 58 2.39 16.33 -12.97
CA TRP A 58 1.53 15.59 -13.90
C TRP A 58 0.10 15.41 -13.39
N ILE A 59 -0.10 15.50 -12.07
CA ILE A 59 -1.43 15.46 -11.45
C ILE A 59 -1.58 16.62 -10.45
N SER A 60 -2.82 17.04 -10.22
CA SER A 60 -3.15 18.07 -9.24
C SER A 60 -3.09 17.51 -7.80
N TYR A 61 -3.08 18.41 -6.81
CA TYR A 61 -3.19 18.00 -5.40
C TYR A 61 -4.51 17.27 -5.11
N ARG A 62 -5.62 17.72 -5.70
CA ARG A 62 -6.94 17.08 -5.56
C ARG A 62 -6.93 15.66 -6.10
N GLU A 63 -6.24 15.43 -7.22
CA GLU A 63 -6.09 14.09 -7.79
C GLU A 63 -5.19 13.20 -6.92
N LEU A 64 -4.12 13.75 -6.34
CA LEU A 64 -3.30 13.04 -5.36
C LEU A 64 -4.13 12.64 -4.13
N GLU A 65 -4.95 13.53 -3.59
CA GLU A 65 -5.81 13.26 -2.43
C GLU A 65 -6.87 12.19 -2.75
N ASN A 66 -7.49 12.27 -3.92
CA ASN A 66 -8.46 11.26 -4.37
C ASN A 66 -7.80 9.86 -4.49
N ARG A 67 -6.63 9.78 -5.14
CA ARG A 67 -5.86 8.53 -5.24
C ARG A 67 -5.39 8.03 -3.89
N GLY A 68 -5.00 8.94 -2.99
CA GLY A 68 -4.64 8.62 -1.62
C GLY A 68 -5.80 8.00 -0.84
N ARG A 69 -7.01 8.56 -0.96
CA ARG A 69 -8.21 8.00 -0.35
C ARG A 69 -8.56 6.63 -0.90
N ILE A 70 -8.51 6.45 -2.22
CA ILE A 70 -8.80 5.16 -2.87
C ILE A 70 -7.79 4.10 -2.42
N ALA A 71 -6.49 4.39 -2.47
CA ALA A 71 -5.45 3.48 -2.03
C ALA A 71 -5.61 3.12 -0.55
N THR A 72 -5.88 4.10 0.31
CA THR A 72 -6.11 3.85 1.75
C THR A 72 -7.35 2.97 1.98
N ALA A 73 -8.44 3.21 1.25
CA ALA A 73 -9.64 2.38 1.33
C ALA A 73 -9.36 0.92 0.91
N ARG A 74 -8.61 0.71 -0.18
CA ARG A 74 -8.21 -0.62 -0.63
C ARG A 74 -7.27 -1.32 0.35
N LEU A 75 -6.29 -0.60 0.91
CA LEU A 75 -5.41 -1.12 1.94
C LEU A 75 -6.18 -1.52 3.21
N SER A 76 -7.21 -0.75 3.60
CA SER A 76 -8.12 -1.11 4.70
C SER A 76 -8.94 -2.36 4.39
N HIS A 77 -9.45 -2.50 3.16
CA HIS A 77 -10.14 -3.72 2.72
C HIS A 77 -9.22 -4.95 2.73
N LEU A 78 -7.96 -4.79 2.34
CA LEU A 78 -6.95 -5.87 2.37
C LEU A 78 -6.49 -6.20 3.80
N ARG A 79 -6.52 -5.23 4.73
CA ARG A 79 -6.22 -5.43 6.15
C ARG A 79 -7.39 -5.99 6.95
N SER A 80 -8.63 -5.94 6.43
CA SER A 80 -9.75 -6.61 7.09
C SER A 80 -9.38 -8.08 7.24
N PRO A 81 -9.18 -8.55 8.48
CA PRO A 81 -8.95 -9.96 8.70
C PRO A 81 -10.22 -10.64 8.22
N HIS A 82 -10.09 -11.56 7.26
CA HIS A 82 -11.04 -12.66 7.22
C HIS A 82 -10.99 -13.28 8.63
N PRO A 83 -12.10 -13.40 9.36
CA PRO A 83 -12.15 -14.24 10.54
C PRO A 83 -12.02 -15.70 10.06
N ALA A 84 -10.81 -16.08 9.65
CA ALA A 84 -10.46 -17.45 9.41
C ALA A 84 -10.35 -18.10 10.79
N ALA A 85 -11.38 -18.86 11.14
CA ALA A 85 -11.32 -19.95 12.11
C ALA A 85 -11.10 -19.58 13.60
N ALA A 86 -11.95 -18.71 14.15
CA ALA A 86 -12.30 -18.80 15.58
C ALA A 86 -13.46 -19.79 15.83
N HIS A 87 -13.67 -20.75 14.92
CA HIS A 87 -14.65 -21.83 15.00
C HIS A 87 -14.00 -23.20 15.32
N LEU A 88 -12.82 -23.25 15.92
CA LEU A 88 -12.20 -24.54 16.24
C LEU A 88 -11.34 -24.54 17.50
N THR A 89 -11.98 -24.24 18.63
CA THR A 89 -11.68 -24.92 19.90
C THR A 89 -13.00 -25.17 20.61
N GLU A 90 -13.81 -26.04 20.01
CA GLU A 90 -14.61 -27.00 20.77
C GLU A 90 -13.68 -28.16 21.14
N ARG A 91 -13.48 -28.37 22.44
CA ARG A 91 -12.82 -29.48 23.20
C ARG A 91 -12.30 -28.86 24.51
N ASP A 92 -12.70 -29.26 25.71
CA ASP A 92 -13.49 -30.37 26.25
C ASP A 92 -14.20 -29.85 27.53
#